data_AF-A0A0B8QPB0-F1
#
_entry.id   AF-A0A0B8QPB0-F1
#
_cell.length_a   1.000
_cell.length_b   1.000
_cell.length_c   1.000
_cell.angle_alpha   90.00
_cell.angle_beta   90.00
_cell.angle_gamma   90.00
#
_symmetry.space_group_name_H-M   'P 1'
#
loop_
_entity.id
_entity.type
_entity.pdbx_description
1 polymer ?
#
loop_
_entity_poly.entity_id
_entity_poly.type
_entity_poly.pdbx_seq_one_letter_code
_entity_poly.pdbx_strand_id
1 'polypeptide(L)'
;MTEITQLFQYNTLGALMAGLYEGTMTIGELLKHGDLGIGTLDSVDGELIVLDGKAYQAKGDKTIVELTDDIKVPYAAVVPHQAEVVFKQKFTASDKELENRIESYFDGQNLFRSIKITGEFPKMHVR
;
A
#
# COMPACT_ATOMS: atom_id res chain seq x y z
N MET A 1 25.57 -8.36 -4.76
CA MET A 1 24.65 -8.88 -3.73
C MET A 1 23.28 -8.39 -4.12
N THR A 2 22.29 -9.27 -4.26
CA THR A 2 20.91 -8.84 -4.46
C THR A 2 20.47 -8.15 -3.17
N GLU A 3 20.07 -6.88 -3.23
CA GLU A 3 19.50 -6.22 -2.06
C GLU A 3 18.24 -6.98 -1.65
N ILE A 4 18.09 -7.19 -0.34
CA ILE A 4 16.93 -7.87 0.21
C ILE A 4 15.79 -6.85 0.21
N THR A 5 14.73 -7.11 -0.55
CA THR A 5 13.50 -6.33 -0.49
C THR A 5 12.82 -6.58 0.85
N GLN A 6 12.66 -5.55 1.66
CA GLN A 6 12.07 -5.63 3.01
C GLN A 6 10.77 -4.83 3.08
N LEU A 7 9.71 -5.46 3.59
CA LEU A 7 8.51 -4.75 4.00
C LEU A 7 8.83 -3.95 5.27
N PHE A 8 8.74 -2.63 5.18
CA PHE A 8 8.81 -1.75 6.33
C PHE A 8 7.40 -1.45 6.83
N GLN A 9 7.14 -1.74 8.10
CA GLN A 9 5.87 -1.45 8.74
C GLN A 9 6.11 -0.48 9.90
N TYR A 10 5.47 0.67 9.85
CA TYR A 10 5.42 1.58 10.98
C TYR A 10 4.23 1.26 11.87
N ASN A 11 4.51 1.03 13.15
CA ASN A 11 3.54 0.60 14.16
C ASN A 11 2.89 -0.76 13.81
N THR A 12 1.89 -1.18 14.59
CA THR A 12 1.21 -2.46 14.38
C THR A 12 -0.27 -2.24 14.09
N LEU A 13 -0.87 -3.15 13.32
CA LEU A 13 -2.32 -3.16 13.12
C LEU A 13 -3.06 -3.30 14.46
N GLY A 14 -2.49 -4.04 15.43
CA GLY A 14 -3.05 -4.17 16.78
C GLY A 14 -3.13 -2.86 17.54
N ALA A 15 -2.09 -2.00 17.44
CA ALA A 15 -2.09 -0.66 18.02
C ALA A 15 -3.18 0.22 17.39
N LEU A 16 -3.29 0.17 16.06
CA LEU A 16 -4.33 0.90 15.32
C LEU A 16 -5.73 0.45 15.77
N MET A 17 -5.98 -0.86 15.84
CA MET A 17 -7.26 -1.42 16.31
C MET A 17 -7.58 -1.07 17.78
N ALA A 18 -6.56 -0.80 18.60
CA ALA A 18 -6.72 -0.37 19.99
C ALA A 18 -7.03 1.14 20.13
N GLY A 19 -7.10 1.89 19.02
CA GLY A 19 -7.42 3.32 19.05
C GLY A 19 -6.21 4.25 19.10
N LEU A 20 -4.99 3.75 18.87
CA LEU A 20 -3.78 4.56 18.87
C LEU A 20 -3.62 5.27 17.52
N TYR A 21 -4.41 6.33 17.33
CA TYR A 21 -4.52 7.04 16.05
C TYR A 21 -3.60 8.25 15.90
N GLU A 22 -2.87 8.62 16.95
CA GLU A 22 -1.90 9.72 16.89
C GLU A 22 -0.73 9.35 15.98
N GLY A 23 -0.51 10.16 14.95
CA GLY A 23 0.55 10.03 13.99
C GLY A 23 1.88 10.49 14.56
N THR A 24 2.89 9.63 14.47
CA THR A 24 4.20 9.87 15.10
C THR A 24 5.38 9.73 14.14
N MET A 25 5.17 9.19 12.94
CA MET A 25 6.15 9.18 11.85
C MET A 25 5.71 10.12 10.74
N THR A 26 6.63 10.87 10.16
CA THR A 26 6.34 11.76 9.02
C THR A 26 6.37 11.01 7.68
N ILE A 27 5.66 11.51 6.67
CA ILE A 27 5.72 10.98 5.30
C ILE A 27 7.15 11.00 4.76
N GLY A 28 7.90 12.09 4.99
CA GLY A 28 9.29 12.19 4.55
C GLY A 28 10.22 11.15 5.18
N GLU A 29 9.93 10.69 6.40
CA GLU A 29 10.62 9.55 7.01
C GLU A 29 10.16 8.23 6.39
N LEU A 30 8.84 8.04 6.23
CA LEU A 30 8.25 6.83 5.66
C LEU A 30 8.80 6.53 4.26
N LEU A 31 8.88 7.53 3.38
CA LEU A 31 9.32 7.38 1.98
C LEU A 31 10.80 6.98 1.85
N LYS A 32 11.60 7.09 2.92
CA LYS A 32 12.98 6.53 2.93
C LYS A 32 12.99 5.00 2.97
N HIS A 33 11.87 4.38 3.32
CA HIS A 33 11.76 2.94 3.49
C HIS A 33 11.07 2.23 2.32
N GLY A 34 10.45 2.96 1.39
CA GLY A 34 9.79 2.33 0.24
C GLY A 34 9.05 3.32 -0.66
N ASP A 35 8.77 2.85 -1.87
CA ASP A 35 8.14 3.63 -2.96
C ASP A 35 6.75 3.11 -3.34
N LEU A 36 6.30 2.02 -2.73
CA LEU A 36 4.95 1.47 -2.83
C LEU A 36 4.44 1.09 -1.45
N GLY A 37 3.19 1.41 -1.14
CA GLY A 37 2.60 1.03 0.14
C GLY A 37 1.22 1.62 0.41
N ILE A 38 0.71 1.28 1.59
CA ILE A 38 -0.61 1.68 2.07
C ILE A 38 -0.58 1.96 3.57
N GLY A 39 -1.54 2.73 4.08
CA GLY A 39 -1.68 3.03 5.50
C GLY A 39 -2.86 3.94 5.78
N THR A 40 -2.77 4.69 6.88
CA THR A 40 -3.71 5.77 7.20
C THR A 40 -2.94 6.96 7.76
N LEU A 41 -3.65 8.06 7.98
CA LEU A 41 -3.10 9.33 8.46
C LEU A 41 -3.47 9.55 9.93
N ASP A 42 -2.89 10.58 10.54
CA ASP A 42 -3.24 11.01 11.90
C ASP A 42 -4.76 11.07 12.09
N SER A 43 -5.23 10.61 13.25
CA SER A 43 -6.66 10.57 13.60
C SER A 43 -7.53 9.71 12.65
N VAL A 44 -6.90 8.83 11.84
CA VAL A 44 -7.57 8.00 10.83
C VAL A 44 -8.29 8.86 9.79
N ASP A 45 -7.67 9.98 9.41
CA ASP A 45 -8.20 10.87 8.36
C ASP A 45 -7.99 10.24 6.97
N GLY A 46 -8.80 9.24 6.63
CA GLY A 46 -8.77 8.59 5.32
C GLY A 46 -7.61 7.60 5.11
N GLU A 47 -7.34 7.31 3.85
CA GLU A 47 -6.43 6.25 3.42
C GLU A 47 -5.14 6.85 2.83
N LEU A 48 -3.99 6.32 3.26
CA LEU A 48 -2.70 6.64 2.68
C LEU A 48 -2.41 5.68 1.52
N ILE A 49 -2.01 6.24 0.38
CA ILE A 49 -1.52 5.53 -0.79
C ILE A 49 -0.10 6.03 -1.07
N VAL A 50 0.88 5.12 -1.08
CA VAL A 50 2.24 5.41 -1.55
C VAL A 50 2.43 4.77 -2.91
N LEU A 51 2.73 5.57 -3.92
CA LEU A 51 2.88 5.14 -5.31
C LEU A 51 4.05 5.88 -5.97
N ASP A 52 5.00 5.12 -6.51
CA ASP A 52 6.16 5.60 -7.24
C ASP A 52 6.91 6.71 -6.47
N GLY A 53 7.08 6.51 -5.16
CA GLY A 53 7.82 7.41 -4.26
C GLY A 53 7.05 8.66 -3.82
N LYS A 54 5.76 8.75 -4.13
CA LYS A 54 4.87 9.85 -3.70
C LYS A 54 3.79 9.34 -2.78
N ALA A 55 3.36 10.19 -1.84
CA ALA A 55 2.29 9.90 -0.91
C ALA A 55 1.03 10.68 -1.26
N TYR A 56 -0.12 9.99 -1.19
CA TYR A 56 -1.43 10.54 -1.46
C TYR A 56 -2.39 10.16 -0.33
N GLN A 57 -3.32 11.06 -0.03
CA GLN A 57 -4.44 10.78 0.86
C GLN A 57 -5.73 10.71 0.06
N ALA A 58 -6.43 9.58 0.15
CA ALA A 58 -7.81 9.46 -0.29
C ALA A 58 -8.75 9.73 0.89
N LYS A 59 -9.63 10.72 0.74
CA LYS A 59 -10.55 11.19 1.79
C LYS A 59 -11.95 10.61 1.62
N GLY A 60 -12.72 10.59 2.71
CA GLY A 60 -14.11 10.13 2.69
C GLY A 60 -15.05 10.99 1.82
N ASP A 61 -14.64 12.21 1.48
CA ASP A 61 -15.32 13.09 0.53
C ASP A 61 -14.98 12.79 -0.95
N LYS A 62 -14.22 11.71 -1.20
CA LYS A 62 -13.75 11.24 -2.51
C LYS A 62 -12.72 12.14 -3.19
N THR A 63 -12.10 13.04 -2.45
CA THR A 63 -10.94 13.79 -2.94
C THR A 63 -9.64 13.00 -2.74
N ILE A 64 -8.67 13.23 -3.62
CA ILE A 64 -7.31 12.72 -3.51
C ILE A 64 -6.37 13.90 -3.50
N VAL A 65 -5.49 13.96 -2.51
CA VAL A 65 -4.50 15.03 -2.35
C VAL A 65 -3.10 14.43 -2.24
N GLU A 66 -2.13 15.02 -2.91
CA GLU A 66 -0.71 14.71 -2.70
C GLU A 66 -0.27 15.29 -1.35
N LEU A 67 0.41 14.49 -0.55
CA LEU A 67 0.82 14.84 0.81
C LEU A 67 2.20 15.50 0.82
N THR A 68 2.40 16.42 1.76
CA THR A 68 3.71 16.98 2.07
C THR A 68 4.45 16.12 3.10
N ASP A 69 5.77 16.25 3.13
CA ASP A 69 6.65 15.40 3.94
C ASP A 69 6.38 15.48 5.45
N ASP A 70 5.81 16.58 5.95
CA ASP A 70 5.57 16.85 7.37
C ASP A 70 4.31 16.17 7.93
N ILE A 71 3.43 15.68 7.06
CA ILE A 71 2.22 14.95 7.46
C ILE A 71 2.61 13.68 8.19
N LYS A 72 1.86 13.33 9.24
CA LYS A 72 2.16 12.18 10.09
C LYS A 72 1.21 11.01 9.89
N VAL A 73 1.73 9.81 10.11
CA VAL A 73 1.01 8.54 10.02
C VAL A 73 1.07 7.80 11.35
N PRO A 74 -0.05 7.21 11.83
CA PRO A 74 -0.05 6.32 12.98
C PRO A 74 0.30 4.87 12.58
N TYR A 75 0.08 4.53 11.30
CA TYR A 75 0.33 3.23 10.73
C TYR A 75 0.56 3.32 9.22
N ALA A 76 1.61 2.66 8.72
CA ALA A 76 1.85 2.49 7.30
C ALA A 76 2.69 1.24 7.03
N ALA A 77 2.54 0.65 5.84
CA ALA A 77 3.38 -0.42 5.35
C ALA A 77 3.87 -0.07 3.95
N VAL A 78 5.19 0.04 3.78
CA VAL A 78 5.84 0.40 2.51
C VAL A 78 6.96 -0.58 2.18
N VAL A 79 7.33 -0.65 0.91
CA VAL A 79 8.40 -1.51 0.41
C VAL A 79 9.11 -0.81 -0.75
N PRO A 80 10.43 -0.99 -0.93
CA PRO A 80 11.09 -0.65 -2.19
C PRO A 80 10.67 -1.69 -3.24
N HIS A 81 9.59 -1.41 -3.97
CA HIS A 81 8.92 -2.39 -4.80
C HIS A 81 9.73 -2.72 -6.05
N GLN A 82 10.07 -4.00 -6.19
CA GLN A 82 10.64 -4.56 -7.41
C GLN A 82 9.80 -5.76 -7.84
N ALA A 83 9.19 -5.66 -9.02
CA ALA A 83 8.37 -6.74 -9.56
C ALA A 83 9.25 -7.89 -10.06
N GLU A 84 9.21 -9.03 -9.37
CA GLU A 84 9.86 -10.27 -9.80
C GLU A 84 9.04 -11.01 -10.87
N VAL A 85 7.71 -10.93 -10.75
CA VAL A 85 6.76 -11.54 -11.70
C VAL A 85 5.88 -10.44 -12.28
N VAL A 86 5.80 -10.42 -13.61
CA VAL A 86 4.93 -9.52 -14.36
C VAL A 86 4.10 -10.33 -15.34
N PHE A 87 2.79 -10.18 -15.30
CA PHE A 87 1.88 -10.80 -16.26
C PHE A 87 0.81 -9.82 -16.73
N LYS A 88 0.19 -10.13 -17.88
CA LYS A 88 -0.93 -9.36 -18.43
C LYS A 88 -2.24 -10.16 -18.33
N GLN A 89 -3.29 -9.52 -17.82
CA GLN A 89 -4.66 -10.00 -17.87
C GLN A 89 -5.33 -9.44 -19.13
N LYS A 90 -5.50 -10.28 -20.16
CA LYS A 90 -6.01 -9.86 -21.48
C LYS A 90 -7.53 -9.77 -21.56
N PHE A 91 -8.23 -10.55 -20.74
CA PHE A 91 -9.68 -10.62 -20.71
C PHE A 91 -10.18 -10.09 -19.38
N THR A 92 -11.39 -9.54 -19.35
CA THR A 92 -12.04 -9.17 -18.10
C THR A 92 -12.08 -10.37 -17.15
N ALA A 93 -11.70 -10.12 -15.91
CA ALA A 93 -11.73 -11.10 -14.84
C ALA A 93 -12.49 -10.49 -13.65
N SER A 94 -13.17 -11.33 -12.89
CA SER A 94 -13.61 -11.00 -11.56
C SER A 94 -12.42 -10.74 -10.63
N ASP A 95 -12.68 -10.10 -9.49
CA ASP A 95 -11.73 -9.96 -8.39
C ASP A 95 -11.17 -11.33 -7.95
N LYS A 96 -12.03 -12.34 -7.81
CA LYS A 96 -11.61 -13.68 -7.39
C LYS A 96 -10.75 -14.41 -8.43
N GLU A 97 -11.08 -14.28 -9.71
CA GLU A 97 -10.24 -14.86 -10.78
C GLU A 97 -8.86 -14.19 -10.84
N LEU A 98 -8.80 -12.87 -10.65
CA LEU A 98 -7.55 -12.13 -10.62
C LEU A 98 -6.69 -12.49 -9.40
N GLU A 99 -7.31 -12.58 -8.21
CA GLU A 99 -6.67 -13.04 -6.97
C GLU A 99 -6.05 -14.43 -7.15
N ASN A 100 -6.84 -15.43 -7.57
CA ASN A 100 -6.35 -16.79 -7.78
C ASN A 100 -5.20 -16.84 -8.79
N ARG A 101 -5.26 -16.01 -9.83
CA ARG A 101 -4.17 -15.91 -10.80
C ARG A 101 -2.91 -15.32 -10.19
N ILE A 102 -3.00 -14.28 -9.36
CA ILE A 102 -1.85 -13.71 -8.65
C ILE A 102 -1.24 -14.75 -7.72
N GLU A 103 -2.06 -15.45 -6.94
CA GLU A 103 -1.63 -16.47 -5.98
C GLU A 103 -0.96 -17.67 -6.66
N SER A 104 -1.31 -17.98 -7.91
CA SER A 104 -0.68 -19.07 -8.68
C SER A 104 0.82 -18.84 -8.94
N TYR A 105 1.31 -17.62 -8.76
CA TYR A 105 2.74 -17.28 -8.86
C TYR A 105 3.47 -17.30 -7.51
N PHE A 106 2.79 -17.69 -6.42
CA PHE A 106 3.42 -17.70 -5.10
C PHE A 106 4.23 -18.99 -4.91
N ASP A 107 5.55 -18.85 -4.72
CA ASP A 107 6.43 -19.95 -4.31
C ASP A 107 6.16 -20.43 -2.86
N GLY A 108 5.30 -19.75 -2.11
CA GLY A 108 4.89 -20.10 -0.75
C GLY A 108 3.99 -19.04 -0.11
N GLN A 109 3.06 -19.48 0.74
CA GLN A 109 2.06 -18.61 1.38
C GLN A 109 2.59 -17.84 2.60
N ASN A 110 3.76 -18.22 3.13
CA ASN A 110 4.31 -17.67 4.39
C ASN A 110 5.26 -16.49 4.16
N LEU A 111 5.20 -15.86 2.98
CA LEU A 111 6.07 -14.76 2.60
C LEU A 111 5.24 -13.53 2.28
N PHE A 112 5.78 -12.35 2.60
CA PHE A 112 5.18 -11.09 2.19
C PHE A 112 5.31 -10.91 0.67
N ARG A 113 4.33 -10.19 0.11
CA ARG A 113 4.25 -9.83 -1.31
C ARG A 113 3.80 -8.38 -1.41
N SER A 114 4.32 -7.69 -2.41
CA SER A 114 3.79 -6.40 -2.84
C SER A 114 3.26 -6.54 -4.26
N ILE A 115 2.10 -5.96 -4.50
CA ILE A 115 1.34 -6.15 -5.74
C ILE A 115 0.99 -4.77 -6.27
N LYS A 116 1.37 -4.49 -7.51
CA LYS A 116 0.98 -3.29 -8.24
C LYS A 116 0.19 -3.69 -9.48
N ILE A 117 -1.07 -3.26 -9.56
CA ILE A 117 -1.97 -3.55 -10.68
C ILE A 117 -2.27 -2.24 -11.40
N THR A 118 -2.05 -2.22 -12.71
CA THR A 118 -2.36 -1.07 -13.57
C THR A 118 -3.23 -1.54 -14.72
N GLY A 119 -4.25 -0.76 -15.07
CA GLY A 119 -5.18 -1.09 -16.13
C GLY A 119 -6.51 -0.37 -16.00
N GLU A 120 -7.46 -0.77 -16.84
CA GLU A 120 -8.83 -0.29 -16.79
C GLU A 120 -9.66 -1.20 -15.89
N PHE A 121 -10.38 -0.60 -14.95
CA PHE A 121 -11.26 -1.29 -14.02
C PHE A 121 -12.70 -0.86 -14.32
N PRO A 122 -13.54 -1.74 -14.92
CA PRO A 122 -14.94 -1.40 -15.20
C PRO A 122 -15.75 -1.06 -13.94
N LYS A 123 -15.32 -1.59 -12.79
CA LYS A 123 -15.90 -1.32 -11.48
C LYS A 123 -14.80 -1.41 -10.44
N MET A 124 -14.77 -0.42 -9.54
CA MET A 124 -13.96 -0.44 -8.33
C MET A 124 -14.85 -0.06 -7.16
N HIS A 125 -14.82 -0.86 -6.10
CA HIS A 125 -15.49 -0.55 -4.85
C HIS A 125 -14.42 -0.18 -3.82
N VAL A 126 -14.51 1.03 -3.28
CA VAL A 126 -13.62 1.57 -2.24
C VAL A 126 -14.49 2.05 -1.07
N ARG A 127 -13.90 2.11 0.12
CA ARG A 127 -14.56 2.55 1.36
C ARG A 127 -13.82 3.72 1.97
#